data_AF-A0A535ST26-F1
#
_entry.id   AF-A0A535ST26-F1
#
_cell.length_a   1.000
_cell.length_b   1.000
_cell.length_c   1.000
_cell.angle_alpha   90.00
_cell.angle_beta   90.00
_cell.angle_gamma   90.00
#
_symmetry.space_group_name_H-M   'P 1'
#
loop_
_entity.id
_entity.type
_entity.pdbx_description
1 polymer ?
#
loop_
_entity_poly.entity_id
_entity_poly.type
_entity_poly.pdbx_seq_one_letter_code
_entity_poly.pdbx_strand_id
1 'polypeptide(L)'
;MEKYAGKLSPTTLRAKWINDPNEHEDDPGQTLATQNPEVIKRWAQERQAVPATVPGTEHGDHLGVLTFDFPGYGGQKLKQVSWDEWLETFKKRKLVFLFQEHMKNGKQSNFFHLDSPFREHD
;
A
#
# COMPACT_ATOMS: atom_id res chain seq x y z
N MET A 1 -0.97 20.48 8.34
CA MET A 1 -1.33 19.31 7.51
C MET A 1 -2.60 18.64 8.04
N GLU A 2 -3.69 19.40 8.24
CA GLU A 2 -4.84 18.97 9.09
C GLU A 2 -6.13 18.69 8.31
N LYS A 3 -6.08 18.60 6.97
CA LYS A 3 -7.32 18.58 6.16
C LYS A 3 -7.99 17.20 6.01
N TYR A 4 -7.44 16.13 6.59
CA TYR A 4 -7.92 14.75 6.32
C TYR A 4 -8.05 13.85 7.56
N ALA A 5 -7.74 14.35 8.77
CA ALA A 5 -7.70 13.55 10.01
C ALA A 5 -9.07 12.95 10.42
N GLY A 6 -10.18 13.47 9.91
CA GLY A 6 -11.53 12.97 10.20
C GLY A 6 -12.05 11.86 9.28
N LYS A 7 -11.29 11.43 8.26
CA LYS A 7 -11.79 10.48 7.24
C LYS A 7 -10.95 9.22 7.04
N LEU A 8 -9.82 9.12 7.73
CA LEU A 8 -8.94 7.95 7.67
C LEU A 8 -9.36 6.91 8.71
N SER A 9 -9.09 5.63 8.43
CA SER A 9 -9.35 4.56 9.37
C SER A 9 -8.57 4.78 10.70
N PRO A 10 -9.10 4.35 11.86
CA PRO A 10 -8.42 4.52 13.16
C PRO A 10 -7.04 3.84 13.22
N THR A 11 -6.83 2.80 12.40
CA THR A 11 -5.53 2.17 12.18
C THR A 11 -4.54 3.12 11.51
N THR A 12 -4.97 3.86 10.49
CA THR A 12 -4.17 4.85 9.77
C THR A 12 -3.79 6.04 10.66
N LEU A 13 -4.70 6.47 11.55
CA LEU A 13 -4.43 7.55 12.49
C LEU A 13 -3.40 7.17 13.57
N ARG A 14 -3.26 5.87 13.87
CA ARG A 14 -2.29 5.34 14.85
C ARG A 14 -0.99 4.86 14.21
N ALA A 15 -0.96 4.73 12.89
CA ALA A 15 0.23 4.31 12.17
C ALA A 15 1.31 5.39 12.23
N LYS A 16 2.58 4.98 12.24
CA LYS A 16 3.70 5.90 12.09
C LYS A 16 3.81 6.31 10.63
N TRP A 17 3.72 7.61 10.38
CA TRP A 17 3.84 8.15 9.03
C TRP A 17 5.30 8.31 8.66
N ILE A 18 5.72 7.65 7.59
CA ILE A 18 7.07 7.77 7.05
C ILE A 18 7.04 8.34 5.64
N ASN A 19 7.99 9.20 5.33
CA ASN A 19 8.10 9.86 4.03
C ASN A 19 9.47 9.65 3.38
N ASP A 20 10.43 9.06 4.09
CA ASP A 20 11.74 8.72 3.53
C ASP A 20 11.93 7.19 3.56
N PRO A 21 12.51 6.57 2.51
CA PRO A 21 12.73 5.13 2.48
C PRO A 21 13.79 4.63 3.48
N ASN A 22 14.53 5.51 4.15
CA ASN A 22 15.44 5.16 5.24
C ASN A 22 14.78 5.26 6.63
N GLU A 23 13.53 5.71 6.71
CA GLU A 23 12.73 5.63 7.93
C GLU A 23 12.11 4.24 8.06
N HIS A 24 12.26 3.65 9.25
CA HIS A 24 11.79 2.29 9.55
C HIS A 24 10.90 2.26 10.79
N GLU A 25 10.27 1.11 11.03
CA GLU A 25 9.57 0.83 12.29
C GLU A 25 10.49 0.97 13.52
N ASP A 26 9.94 1.50 14.62
CA ASP A 26 10.62 1.56 15.91
C ASP A 26 10.66 0.18 16.58
N ASP A 27 9.61 -0.61 16.38
CA ASP A 27 9.42 -1.93 16.96
C ASP A 27 8.77 -2.88 15.94
N PRO A 28 9.12 -4.18 15.93
CA PRO A 28 8.58 -5.15 14.99
C PRO A 28 7.06 -5.31 15.11
N GLY A 29 6.36 -5.19 13.99
CA GLY A 29 4.89 -5.25 13.93
C GLY A 29 4.23 -3.90 14.16
N GLN A 30 4.98 -2.80 14.12
CA GLN A 30 4.41 -1.47 14.05
C GLN A 30 3.81 -1.26 12.66
N THR A 31 2.59 -0.70 12.63
CA THR A 31 1.98 -0.31 11.35
C THR A 31 2.54 1.03 10.91
N LEU A 32 3.09 1.07 9.71
CA LEU A 32 3.56 2.26 9.05
C LEU A 32 2.55 2.73 8.01
N ALA A 33 2.53 4.03 7.74
CA ALA A 33 1.71 4.65 6.72
C ALA A 33 2.56 5.56 5.83
N THR A 34 2.34 5.52 4.53
CA THR A 34 3.02 6.42 3.60
C THR A 34 2.15 6.75 2.39
N GLN A 35 2.44 7.88 1.77
CA GLN A 35 1.98 8.21 0.41
C GLN A 35 3.17 8.42 -0.53
N ASN A 36 4.41 8.21 -0.07
CA ASN A 36 5.59 8.42 -0.89
C ASN A 36 5.82 7.20 -1.81
N PRO A 37 5.85 7.39 -3.15
CA PRO A 37 6.13 6.31 -4.10
C PRO A 37 7.48 5.62 -3.86
N GLU A 38 8.49 6.32 -3.36
CA GLU A 38 9.83 5.74 -3.14
C GLU A 38 9.83 4.73 -2.00
N VAL A 39 9.13 5.04 -0.90
CA VAL A 39 8.93 4.12 0.23
C VAL A 39 8.22 2.85 -0.24
N ILE A 40 7.14 3.00 -1.02
CA ILE A 40 6.36 1.86 -1.53
C ILE A 40 7.21 0.99 -2.46
N LYS A 41 7.97 1.61 -3.36
CA LYS A 41 8.91 0.91 -4.26
C LYS A 41 9.93 0.11 -3.48
N ARG A 42 10.57 0.73 -2.49
CA ARG A 42 11.58 0.07 -1.66
C ARG A 42 11.01 -1.13 -0.93
N TRP A 43 9.88 -0.95 -0.25
CA TRP A 43 9.18 -2.00 0.48
C TRP A 43 8.84 -3.21 -0.42
N ALA A 44 8.31 -2.93 -1.63
CA ALA A 44 7.97 -3.97 -2.60
C ALA A 44 9.22 -4.70 -3.13
N GLN A 45 10.29 -3.97 -3.45
CA GLN A 45 11.54 -4.55 -3.97
C GLN A 45 12.19 -5.52 -2.98
N GLU A 46 12.22 -5.20 -1.69
CA GLU A 46 12.76 -6.09 -0.65
C GLU A 46 11.97 -7.40 -0.52
N ARG A 47 10.71 -7.40 -0.96
CA ARG A 47 9.81 -8.55 -1.00
C ARG A 47 9.73 -9.20 -2.38
N GLN A 48 10.51 -8.69 -3.34
CA GLN A 48 10.44 -9.04 -4.76
C GLN A 48 9.01 -8.96 -5.32
N ALA A 49 8.20 -8.05 -4.76
CA ALA A 49 6.81 -7.89 -5.09
C ALA A 49 6.66 -7.01 -6.34
N VAL A 50 5.81 -7.44 -7.27
CA VAL A 50 5.57 -6.74 -8.54
C VAL A 50 4.22 -6.04 -8.49
N PRO A 51 4.10 -4.77 -8.89
CA PRO A 51 2.80 -4.08 -8.95
C PRO A 51 1.81 -4.87 -9.80
N ALA A 52 0.61 -5.08 -9.26
CA ALA A 52 -0.41 -5.86 -9.94
C ALA A 52 -1.81 -5.31 -9.67
N THR A 53 -2.76 -5.79 -10.46
CA THR A 53 -4.19 -5.55 -10.26
C THR A 53 -4.98 -6.83 -10.33
N VAL A 54 -6.16 -6.85 -9.70
CA VAL A 54 -7.10 -7.97 -9.80
C VAL A 54 -7.95 -7.77 -11.06
N PRO A 55 -7.84 -8.64 -12.07
CA PRO A 55 -8.63 -8.51 -13.30
C PRO A 55 -10.13 -8.60 -12.99
N GLY A 56 -10.93 -7.79 -13.69
CA GLY A 56 -12.38 -7.74 -13.48
C GLY A 56 -12.84 -6.90 -12.30
N THR A 57 -11.91 -6.24 -11.59
CA THR A 57 -12.24 -5.18 -10.61
C THR A 57 -12.06 -3.78 -11.19
N GLU A 58 -11.76 -3.69 -12.49
CA GLU A 58 -11.53 -2.44 -13.22
C GLU A 58 -12.83 -1.63 -13.30
N HIS A 59 -12.74 -0.32 -13.05
CA HIS A 59 -13.87 0.61 -13.17
C HIS A 59 -13.55 1.67 -14.22
N GLY A 60 -14.20 1.57 -15.37
CA GLY A 60 -13.94 2.46 -16.51
C GLY A 60 -12.51 2.28 -17.04
N ASP A 61 -11.79 3.39 -17.18
CA ASP A 61 -10.43 3.45 -17.72
C ASP A 61 -9.33 3.31 -16.65
N HIS A 62 -9.68 2.86 -15.44
CA HIS A 62 -8.75 2.83 -14.31
C HIS A 62 -8.56 1.42 -13.76
N LEU A 63 -7.33 1.15 -13.31
CA LEU A 63 -6.99 -0.07 -12.59
C LEU A 63 -7.97 -0.29 -11.44
N GLY A 64 -8.40 -1.53 -11.25
CA GLY A 64 -9.34 -1.88 -10.20
C GLY A 64 -8.72 -1.85 -8.81
N VAL A 65 -8.72 -3.01 -8.16
CA VAL A 65 -7.98 -3.23 -6.92
C VAL A 65 -6.49 -3.19 -7.23
N LEU A 66 -5.78 -2.26 -6.58
CA LEU A 66 -4.33 -2.19 -6.59
C LEU A 66 -3.77 -3.21 -5.59
N THR A 67 -2.86 -4.06 -6.05
CA THR A 67 -2.23 -5.09 -5.22
C THR A 67 -0.79 -5.31 -5.66
N PHE A 68 -0.12 -6.27 -5.03
CA PHE A 68 1.21 -6.74 -5.41
C PHE A 68 1.19 -8.25 -5.62
N ASP A 69 1.88 -8.68 -6.67
CA ASP A 69 2.18 -10.08 -6.95
C ASP A 69 3.47 -10.45 -6.21
N PHE A 70 3.37 -11.36 -5.23
CA PHE A 70 4.51 -11.81 -4.43
C PHE A 70 5.00 -13.17 -4.94
N PRO A 71 6.33 -13.38 -5.07
CA PRO A 71 6.84 -14.66 -5.52
C PRO A 71 6.43 -15.78 -4.55
N GLY A 72 6.04 -16.93 -5.11
CA GLY A 72 5.61 -18.09 -4.34
C GLY A 72 4.14 -18.05 -3.88
N TYR A 73 3.40 -16.96 -4.10
CA TYR A 73 1.96 -16.86 -3.84
C TYR A 73 1.14 -17.03 -5.14
N GLY A 74 1.03 -18.27 -5.63
CA GLY A 74 0.42 -18.59 -6.94
C GLY A 74 -1.10 -18.77 -6.98
N GLY A 75 -1.87 -18.15 -6.07
CA GLY A 75 -3.30 -18.45 -5.91
C GLY A 75 -4.27 -17.53 -6.67
N GLN A 76 -3.84 -16.30 -6.98
CA GLN A 76 -4.70 -15.29 -7.61
C GLN A 76 -4.22 -15.02 -9.04
N LYS A 77 -5.15 -14.94 -10.00
CA LYS A 77 -4.86 -14.50 -11.37
C LYS A 77 -4.60 -12.99 -11.36
N LEU A 78 -3.47 -12.57 -10.81
CA LEU A 78 -3.08 -11.16 -10.79
C LEU A 78 -2.55 -10.75 -12.15
N LYS A 79 -2.94 -9.56 -12.60
CA LYS A 79 -2.39 -8.94 -13.80
C LYS A 79 -1.27 -8.00 -13.37
N GLN A 80 -0.03 -8.34 -13.68
CA GLN A 80 1.11 -7.46 -13.44
C GLN A 80 0.95 -6.18 -14.28
N VAL A 81 1.23 -5.04 -13.67
CA VAL A 81 1.12 -3.71 -14.28
C VAL A 81 2.41 -2.92 -14.05
N SER A 82 2.58 -1.84 -14.80
CA SER A 82 3.74 -0.97 -14.60
C SER A 82 3.64 -0.21 -13.27
N TRP A 83 4.80 0.10 -12.68
CA TRP A 83 4.88 0.99 -11.51
C TRP A 83 4.19 2.33 -11.76
N ASP A 84 4.29 2.86 -12.98
CA ASP A 84 3.69 4.13 -13.35
C ASP A 84 2.16 4.10 -13.24
N GLU A 85 1.49 3.12 -13.87
CA GLU A 85 0.03 2.97 -13.81
C GLU A 85 -0.48 2.71 -12.39
N TRP A 86 0.24 1.88 -11.62
CA TRP A 86 -0.10 1.58 -10.24
C TRP A 86 -0.02 2.85 -9.37
N LEU A 87 1.07 3.61 -9.50
CA LEU A 87 1.31 4.83 -8.73
C LEU A 87 0.43 5.99 -9.17
N GLU A 88 0.10 6.08 -10.46
CA GLU A 88 -0.85 7.05 -10.97
C GLU A 88 -2.22 6.84 -10.32
N THR A 89 -2.72 5.60 -10.34
CA THR A 89 -3.99 5.26 -9.71
C THR A 89 -3.96 5.53 -8.20
N PHE A 90 -2.87 5.13 -7.53
CA PHE A 90 -2.66 5.37 -6.09
C PHE A 90 -2.72 6.87 -5.74
N LYS A 91 -2.00 7.71 -6.49
CA LYS A 91 -1.97 9.17 -6.30
C LYS A 91 -3.31 9.82 -6.65
N LYS A 92 -3.93 9.42 -7.76
CA LYS A 92 -5.22 9.95 -8.22
C LYS A 92 -6.32 9.73 -7.18
N ARG A 93 -6.34 8.53 -6.59
CA ARG A 93 -7.28 8.15 -5.52
C ARG A 93 -6.86 8.65 -4.14
N LYS A 94 -5.72 9.34 -4.02
CA LYS A 94 -5.14 9.85 -2.75
C LYS A 94 -5.08 8.77 -1.67
N LEU A 95 -4.73 7.55 -2.08
CA LEU A 95 -4.65 6.41 -1.17
C LEU A 95 -3.50 6.60 -0.18
N VAL A 96 -3.60 5.89 0.93
CA VAL A 96 -2.57 5.74 1.93
C VAL A 96 -2.14 4.28 1.94
N PHE A 97 -0.83 4.05 1.77
CA PHE A 97 -0.25 2.73 1.84
C PHE A 97 0.10 2.44 3.29
N LEU A 98 -0.71 1.59 3.93
CA LEU A 98 -0.40 1.03 5.23
C LEU A 98 0.33 -0.29 5.07
N PHE A 99 1.36 -0.51 5.86
CA PHE A 99 2.14 -1.73 5.79
C PHE A 99 2.84 -2.02 7.12
N GLN A 100 3.39 -3.22 7.22
CA GLN A 100 4.31 -3.59 8.30
C GLN A 100 5.60 -4.08 7.64
N GLU A 101 6.75 -3.66 8.15
CA GLU A 101 8.03 -4.15 7.65
C GLU A 101 8.26 -5.58 8.16
N HIS A 102 8.19 -5.77 9.48
CA HIS A 102 8.27 -7.07 10.12
C HIS A 102 6.98 -7.42 10.88
N MET A 103 6.78 -8.71 11.11
CA MET A 103 5.82 -9.24 12.07
C MET A 103 6.41 -9.13 13.49
N LYS A 104 5.57 -9.28 14.52
CA LYS A 104 6.02 -9.25 15.94
C LYS A 104 7.16 -10.22 16.30
N ASN A 105 7.37 -11.26 15.50
CA ASN A 105 8.45 -12.24 15.68
C ASN A 105 9.73 -11.87 14.90
N GLY A 106 9.82 -10.66 14.33
CA GLY A 106 10.95 -10.17 13.54
C GLY A 106 11.02 -10.71 12.12
N LYS A 107 10.08 -11.54 11.66
CA LYS A 107 10.06 -12.02 10.26
C LYS A 107 9.52 -10.95 9.33
N GLN A 108 10.05 -10.89 8.10
CA GLN A 108 9.53 -10.00 7.05
C GLN A 108 8.02 -10.22 6.84
N SER A 109 7.26 -9.12 6.83
CA SER A 109 5.82 -9.12 6.63
C SER A 109 5.46 -8.72 5.21
N ASN A 110 4.55 -9.46 4.56
CA ASN A 110 3.95 -9.06 3.27
C ASN A 110 2.63 -8.31 3.48
N PHE A 111 2.32 -7.91 4.71
CA PHE A 111 1.08 -7.21 5.03
C PHE A 111 1.13 -5.79 4.47
N PHE A 112 0.12 -5.47 3.65
CA PHE A 112 -0.20 -4.11 3.29
C PHE A 112 -1.71 -3.93 3.19
N HIS A 113 -2.15 -2.68 3.30
CA HIS A 113 -3.52 -2.26 3.11
C HIS A 113 -3.54 -0.88 2.45
N LEU A 114 -4.50 -0.65 1.57
CA LEU A 114 -4.74 0.64 0.94
C LEU A 114 -5.95 1.28 1.59
N ASP A 115 -5.73 2.34 2.35
CA ASP A 115 -6.81 3.14 2.94
C ASP A 115 -7.08 4.34 2.05
N SER A 116 -8.35 4.74 1.92
CA SER A 116 -8.74 5.96 1.21
C SER A 116 -9.34 6.95 2.22
N PRO A 117 -8.83 8.19 2.30
CA PRO A 117 -9.49 9.27 3.05
C PRO A 117 -10.81 9.71 2.42
N PHE A 118 -11.13 9.23 1.22
CA PHE A 118 -12.41 9.44 0.56
C PHE A 118 -13.05 8.07 0.40
N ARG A 119 -13.66 7.55 1.47
CA ARG A 119 -14.70 6.53 1.29
C ARG A 119 -15.80 7.19 0.46
N GLU A 120 -16.09 6.63 -0.70
CA GLU A 120 -17.30 6.92 -1.46
C GLU A 120 -18.49 6.54 -0.56
N HIS A 121 -18.97 7.52 0.21
CA HIS A 121 -20.40 7.61 0.49
C HIS A 121 -21.01 8.09 -0.83
N ASP A 122 -21.53 7.14 -1.60
CA ASP A 122 -22.79 7.38 -2.29
C ASP A 122 -23.92 7.03 -1.29
#